data_AF-A0A932ATK0-F1
#
_entry.id   AF-A0A932ATK0-F1
#
_cell.length_a   1.000
_cell.length_b   1.000
_cell.length_c   1.000
_cell.angle_alpha   90.00
_cell.angle_beta   90.00
_cell.angle_gamma   90.00
#
_symmetry.space_group_name_H-M   'P 1'
#
loop_
_entity.id
_entity.type
_entity.pdbx_description
1 polymer ?
#
loop_
_entity_poly.entity_id
_entity_poly.type
_entity_poly.pdbx_seq_one_letter_code
_entity_poly.pdbx_strand_id
1 'polypeptide(L)'
;MDEVVAVRVELADGDSRFFLTWGRIQDPVDPAPLERIVLGHCRTHDLGGEAVSAQVCWSLQDARNSTYFCEALIHLAAESPGPGTRSAWRARVAAEMDEGRHLYFLGRPRPGAG
;
A
#
# COMPACT_ATOMS: atom_id res chain seq x y z
N MET A 1 10.25 9.11 -10.82
CA MET A 1 8.86 8.63 -10.97
C MET A 1 8.58 7.80 -9.72
N ASP A 2 7.56 8.16 -8.95
CA ASP A 2 7.22 7.45 -7.71
C ASP A 2 6.26 6.38 -8.19
N GLU A 3 6.77 5.15 -8.26
CA GLU A 3 6.09 4.04 -8.93
C GLU A 3 5.04 3.49 -7.98
N VAL A 4 3.79 3.32 -8.45
CA VAL A 4 2.81 2.56 -7.69
C VAL A 4 3.31 1.13 -7.55
N VAL A 5 3.31 0.61 -6.32
CA VAL A 5 3.73 -0.77 -6.01
C VAL A 5 2.60 -1.51 -5.34
N ALA A 6 2.60 -2.83 -5.53
CA ALA A 6 1.81 -3.73 -4.70
C ALA A 6 2.67 -4.19 -3.52
N VAL A 7 2.05 -4.34 -2.36
CA VAL A 7 2.68 -4.91 -1.17
C VAL A 7 1.87 -6.13 -0.77
N ARG A 8 2.51 -7.30 -0.75
CA ARG A 8 1.93 -8.54 -0.24
C ARG A 8 2.09 -8.54 1.27
N VAL A 9 1.01 -8.86 1.97
CA VAL A 9 0.99 -9.11 3.40
C VAL A 9 0.67 -10.57 3.60
N GLU A 10 1.58 -11.31 4.22
CA GLU A 10 1.34 -12.71 4.59
C GLU A 10 0.67 -12.76 5.96
N LEU A 11 -0.31 -13.65 6.08
CA LEU A 11 -1.03 -13.90 7.31
C LEU A 11 -0.48 -15.14 8.02
N ALA A 12 -0.72 -15.25 9.33
CA ALA A 12 -0.24 -16.36 10.15
C ALA A 12 -0.76 -17.75 9.71
N ASP A 13 -1.89 -17.79 9.01
CA ASP A 13 -2.49 -19.00 8.43
C ASP A 13 -1.94 -19.36 7.03
N GLY A 14 -1.01 -18.55 6.50
CA GLY A 14 -0.39 -18.73 5.18
C GLY A 14 -1.14 -18.05 4.04
N ASP A 15 -2.30 -17.43 4.32
CA ASP A 15 -2.99 -16.62 3.32
C ASP A 15 -2.21 -15.34 2.98
N SER A 16 -2.51 -14.77 1.83
CA SER A 16 -1.97 -13.47 1.42
C SER A 16 -3.06 -12.44 1.21
N ARG A 17 -2.72 -11.20 1.56
CA ARG A 17 -3.49 -9.99 1.30
C ARG A 17 -2.61 -9.00 0.56
N PHE A 18 -3.24 -8.08 -0.16
CA PHE A 18 -2.50 -7.11 -0.97
C PHE A 18 -2.96 -5.69 -0.67
N PHE A 19 -1.99 -4.79 -0.71
CA PHE A 19 -2.18 -3.35 -0.70
C PHE A 19 -1.58 -2.76 -1.99
N LEU A 20 -2.19 -1.69 -2.51
CA LEU A 20 -1.56 -0.79 -3.49
C LEU A 20 -1.18 0.51 -2.80
N THR A 21 0.00 1.04 -3.12
CA THR A 21 0.51 2.28 -2.54
C THR A 21 1.64 2.89 -3.39
N TRP A 22 2.18 4.02 -2.94
CA TRP A 22 3.33 4.67 -3.56
C TRP A 22 4.64 4.01 -3.15
N GLY A 23 5.41 3.58 -4.15
CA GLY A 23 6.78 3.15 -3.99
C GLY A 23 7.75 4.32 -3.97
N ARG A 24 8.94 4.07 -3.39
CA ARG A 24 10.07 5.01 -3.35
C ARG A 24 9.82 6.35 -2.65
N ILE A 25 8.72 6.50 -1.91
CA ILE A 25 8.42 7.72 -1.14
C ILE A 25 9.35 7.82 0.07
N GLN A 26 9.41 6.77 0.88
CA GLN A 26 10.19 6.76 2.12
C GLN A 26 11.67 6.60 1.88
N ASP A 27 12.06 5.64 1.05
CA ASP A 27 13.43 5.44 0.61
C ASP A 27 13.46 5.14 -0.89
N PRO A 28 14.37 5.74 -1.68
CA PRO A 28 14.42 5.52 -3.12
C PRO A 28 14.83 4.10 -3.55
N VAL A 29 15.42 3.31 -2.66
CA VAL A 29 16.03 2.00 -2.97
C VAL A 29 15.56 0.91 -2.04
N ASP A 30 15.56 1.14 -0.73
CA ASP A 30 15.21 0.15 0.29
C ASP A 30 13.68 0.05 0.44
N PRO A 31 13.06 -1.13 0.20
CA PRO A 31 11.63 -1.30 0.43
C PRO A 31 11.27 -1.43 1.92
N ALA A 32 12.22 -1.75 2.81
CA ALA A 32 11.94 -2.10 4.19
C ALA A 32 11.20 -1.00 4.98
N PRO A 33 11.45 0.31 4.79
CA PRO A 33 10.65 1.36 5.42
C PRO A 33 9.18 1.31 5.01
N LEU A 34 8.88 1.08 3.72
CA LEU A 34 7.50 0.95 3.24
C LEU A 34 6.85 -0.31 3.80
N GLU A 35 7.55 -1.44 3.77
CA GLU A 35 7.05 -2.72 4.30
C GLU A 35 6.67 -2.60 5.79
N ARG A 36 7.50 -1.93 6.59
CA ARG A 36 7.20 -1.66 8.01
C ARG A 36 5.98 -0.80 8.20
N ILE A 37 5.78 0.23 7.38
CA ILE A 37 4.59 1.09 7.43
C ILE A 37 3.33 0.25 7.14
N VAL A 38 3.33 -0.49 6.04
CA VAL A 38 2.19 -1.34 5.65
C VAL A 38 1.89 -2.35 6.75
N LEU A 39 2.91 -3.06 7.25
CA LEU A 39 2.72 -4.04 8.33
C LEU A 39 2.20 -3.39 9.61
N GLY A 40 2.71 -2.21 9.98
CA GLY A 40 2.29 -1.47 11.17
C GLY A 40 0.80 -1.08 11.13
N HIS A 41 0.31 -0.73 9.94
CA HIS A 41 -1.08 -0.35 9.69
C HIS A 41 -2.01 -1.53 9.38
N CYS A 42 -1.50 -2.74 9.13
CA CYS A 42 -2.34 -3.93 8.93
C CYS A 42 -3.36 -4.16 10.07
N ARG A 43 -3.03 -3.74 11.31
CA ARG A 43 -3.90 -3.84 12.48
C ARG A 43 -5.18 -2.99 12.40
N THR A 44 -5.22 -1.97 11.55
CA THR A 44 -6.40 -1.12 11.35
C THR A 44 -7.33 -1.66 10.24
N HIS A 45 -6.90 -2.71 9.54
CA HIS A 45 -7.67 -3.36 8.48
C HIS A 45 -8.19 -4.73 8.94
N ASP A 46 -9.42 -5.09 8.55
CA ASP A 46 -9.90 -6.45 8.72
C ASP A 46 -9.33 -7.36 7.62
N LEU A 47 -8.13 -7.89 7.87
CA LEU A 47 -7.44 -8.80 6.95
C LEU A 47 -8.00 -10.24 6.98
N GLY A 48 -8.82 -10.56 7.98
CA GLY A 48 -9.29 -11.92 8.25
C GLY A 48 -8.27 -12.81 8.97
N GLY A 49 -7.11 -12.27 9.38
CA GLY A 49 -6.06 -12.97 10.10
C GLY A 49 -4.97 -12.01 10.60
N GLU A 50 -4.01 -12.51 11.38
CA GLU A 50 -2.87 -11.73 11.86
C GLU A 50 -1.81 -11.59 10.76
N ALA A 51 -1.42 -10.35 10.43
CA ALA A 51 -0.34 -10.08 9.50
C ALA A 51 1.02 -10.34 10.14
N VAL A 52 1.86 -11.16 9.50
CA VAL A 52 3.17 -11.56 10.01
C VAL A 52 4.33 -10.98 9.21
N SER A 53 4.13 -10.69 7.93
CA SER A 53 5.15 -10.10 7.06
C SER A 53 4.51 -9.17 6.02
N ALA A 54 5.27 -8.20 5.55
CA ALA A 54 4.91 -7.38 4.40
C ALA A 54 6.10 -7.31 3.45
N GLN A 55 5.85 -7.46 2.15
CA GLN A 55 6.88 -7.47 1.12
C GLN A 55 6.41 -6.70 -0.11
N VAL A 56 7.24 -5.81 -0.62
CA VAL A 56 6.98 -5.17 -1.92
C VAL A 56 7.01 -6.24 -3.00
N CYS A 57 5.93 -6.33 -3.77
CA CYS A 57 5.82 -7.24 -4.90
C CYS A 57 6.81 -6.85 -6.00
N TRP A 58 7.31 -7.85 -6.73
CA TRP A 58 8.16 -7.60 -7.89
C TRP A 58 7.38 -6.87 -9.00
N SER A 59 6.08 -7.17 -9.11
CA SER A 59 5.21 -6.58 -10.13
C SER A 59 3.81 -6.35 -9.60
N LEU A 60 3.13 -5.34 -10.14
CA LEU A 60 1.69 -5.15 -9.95
C LEU A 60 0.88 -6.39 -10.39
N GLN A 61 1.43 -7.22 -11.28
CA GLN A 61 0.82 -8.48 -11.71
C GLN A 61 0.56 -9.44 -10.55
N ASP A 62 1.35 -9.37 -9.48
CA ASP A 62 1.19 -10.23 -8.29
C ASP A 62 -0.15 -9.96 -7.57
N ALA A 63 -0.67 -8.73 -7.67
CA ALA A 63 -1.92 -8.30 -7.03
C ALA A 63 -3.10 -8.13 -7.99
N ARG A 64 -2.92 -8.37 -9.30
CA ARG A 64 -3.88 -8.01 -10.37
C ARG A 64 -5.27 -8.63 -10.23
N ASN A 65 -5.36 -9.79 -9.59
CA ASN A 65 -6.61 -10.53 -9.42
C ASN A 65 -7.37 -10.11 -8.14
N SER A 66 -6.85 -9.14 -7.39
CA SER A 66 -7.50 -8.64 -6.18
C SER A 66 -8.75 -7.83 -6.53
N THR A 67 -9.76 -7.88 -5.65
CA THR A 67 -11.10 -7.33 -5.93
C THR A 67 -11.08 -5.86 -6.29
N TYR A 68 -10.30 -5.03 -5.58
CA TYR A 68 -10.27 -3.58 -5.77
C TYR A 68 -8.98 -3.07 -6.43
N PHE A 69 -8.30 -3.93 -7.18
CA PHE A 69 -7.01 -3.58 -7.80
C PHE A 69 -7.13 -2.37 -8.74
N CYS A 70 -8.12 -2.36 -9.64
CA CYS A 70 -8.27 -1.30 -10.62
C CYS A 70 -8.68 0.03 -9.98
N GLU A 71 -9.59 0.00 -9.00
CA GLU A 71 -10.08 1.16 -8.28
C GLU A 71 -8.94 1.85 -7.53
N ALA A 72 -8.14 1.08 -6.78
CA ALA A 72 -6.99 1.60 -6.06
C ALA A 72 -5.94 2.19 -7.01
N LEU A 73 -5.66 1.51 -8.14
CA LEU A 73 -4.71 2.01 -9.13
C LEU A 73 -5.15 3.33 -9.77
N ILE A 74 -6.43 3.44 -10.14
CA ILE A 74 -7.01 4.67 -10.71
C ILE A 74 -6.94 5.80 -9.69
N HIS A 75 -7.28 5.52 -8.44
CA HIS A 75 -7.27 6.51 -7.37
C HIS A 75 -5.86 7.07 -7.14
N LEU A 76 -4.86 6.19 -6.99
CA LEU A 76 -3.45 6.60 -6.87
C LEU A 76 -3.00 7.42 -8.11
N ALA A 77 -3.32 6.97 -9.32
CA ALA A 77 -2.93 7.66 -10.54
C ALA A 77 -3.47 9.10 -10.62
N ALA A 78 -4.65 9.37 -10.03
CA ALA A 78 -5.25 10.70 -9.97
C ALA A 78 -4.53 11.67 -9.02
N GLU A 79 -3.76 11.15 -8.05
CA GLU A 79 -3.08 11.93 -7.01
C GLU A 79 -1.61 12.28 -7.32
N SER A 80 -1.13 11.85 -8.49
CA SER A 80 0.25 12.12 -8.94
C SER A 80 0.54 13.62 -9.02
N PRO A 81 1.72 14.09 -8.59
CA PRO A 81 2.01 15.52 -8.55
C PRO A 81 2.13 16.11 -9.95
N GLY A 82 1.65 17.34 -10.10
CA GLY A 82 1.92 18.15 -11.28
C GLY A 82 3.40 18.53 -11.41
N PRO A 83 3.80 19.14 -12.55
CA PRO A 83 5.18 19.58 -12.78
C PRO A 83 5.65 20.58 -11.70
N GLY A 84 6.88 20.41 -11.19
CA GLY A 84 7.53 21.39 -10.31
C GLY A 84 7.22 21.30 -8.82
N THR A 85 6.29 20.45 -8.36
CA THR A 85 5.89 20.34 -6.94
C THR A 85 6.35 19.07 -6.24
N ARG A 86 7.23 18.30 -6.90
CA ARG A 86 7.54 16.91 -6.53
C ARG A 86 8.11 16.72 -5.13
N SER A 87 9.04 17.58 -4.69
CA SER A 87 9.67 17.45 -3.37
C SER A 87 8.68 17.70 -2.23
N ALA A 88 7.89 18.77 -2.33
CA ALA A 88 6.86 19.10 -1.36
C ALA A 88 5.74 18.04 -1.33
N TRP A 89 5.33 17.56 -2.50
CA TRP A 89 4.37 16.45 -2.60
C TRP A 89 4.91 15.19 -1.94
N ARG A 90 6.17 14.81 -2.20
CA ARG A 90 6.77 13.61 -1.62
C ARG A 90 6.86 13.69 -0.10
N ALA A 91 7.26 14.85 0.45
CA ALA A 91 7.31 15.06 1.89
C ALA A 91 5.91 14.96 2.54
N ARG A 92 4.88 15.53 1.88
CA ARG A 92 3.49 15.41 2.32
C ARG A 92 3.02 13.95 2.29
N VAL A 93 3.17 13.26 1.15
CA VAL A 93 2.76 11.86 0.99
C VAL A 93 3.50 10.94 1.97
N ALA A 94 4.78 11.19 2.22
CA ALA A 94 5.56 10.47 3.22
C ALA A 94 4.92 10.54 4.62
N ALA A 95 4.59 11.74 5.09
CA ALA A 95 3.91 11.95 6.37
C ALA A 95 2.51 11.33 6.39
N GLU A 96 1.76 11.46 5.29
CA GLU A 96 0.44 10.86 5.15
C GLU A 96 0.50 9.32 5.22
N MET A 97 1.53 8.70 4.63
CA MET A 97 1.75 7.25 4.71
C MET A 97 2.14 6.78 6.10
N ASP A 98 2.94 7.56 6.84
CA ASP A 98 3.24 7.25 8.25
C ASP A 98 1.96 7.21 9.10
N GLU A 99 0.97 8.02 8.75
CA GLU A 99 -0.37 8.03 9.35
C GLU A 99 -1.33 6.96 8.80
N GLY A 100 -0.88 6.13 7.86
CA GLY A 100 -1.67 5.04 7.27
C GLY A 100 -2.54 5.45 6.09
N ARG A 101 -2.43 6.69 5.62
CA ARG A 101 -3.04 7.11 4.35
C ARG A 101 -2.25 6.56 3.16
N HIS A 102 -2.87 6.58 1.99
CA HIS A 102 -2.30 6.02 0.75
C HIS A 102 -2.01 4.52 0.76
N LEU A 103 -2.54 3.79 1.75
CA LEU A 103 -2.45 2.32 1.84
C LEU A 103 -3.79 1.71 1.42
N TYR A 104 -3.92 1.34 0.15
CA TYR A 104 -5.19 0.85 -0.40
C TYR A 104 -5.27 -0.67 -0.29
N PHE A 105 -6.03 -1.15 0.71
CA PHE A 105 -6.32 -2.58 0.84
C PHE A 105 -7.17 -3.10 -0.33
N LEU A 106 -6.75 -4.20 -0.96
CA LEU A 106 -7.42 -4.72 -2.16
C LEU A 106 -8.44 -5.84 -1.89
N GLY A 107 -8.62 -6.21 -0.62
CA GLY A 107 -9.61 -7.19 -0.19
C GLY A 107 -10.96 -6.55 0.13
N ARG A 108 -11.97 -7.40 0.35
CA ARG A 108 -13.29 -6.92 0.80
C ARG A 108 -13.21 -6.46 2.25
N PRO A 109 -13.60 -5.22 2.58
CA PRO A 109 -13.94 -4.89 3.95
C PRO A 109 -15.06 -5.85 4.39
N ARG A 110 -14.94 -6.51 5.54
CA ARG A 110 -16.11 -7.23 6.05
C ARG A 110 -17.21 -6.20 6.34
N PRO A 111 -18.48 -6.50 5.99
CA PRO A 111 -19.59 -5.69 6.45
C PRO A 111 -19.68 -5.82 7.98
N GLY A 112 -19.21 -4.82 8.72
CA GLY A 112 -19.36 -4.74 10.17
C GLY A 112 -18.11 -4.27 10.92
N ALA A 113 -17.77 -2.99 10.78
CA ALA A 113 -17.03 -2.25 11.80
C ALA A 113 -17.40 -0.77 11.62
N GLY A 114 -18.56 -0.40 12.17
CA GLY A 114 -18.91 0.98 12.46
C GLY A 114 -18.45 1.37 13.85
#